data_AF-A0A556VBD2-F1
#
_entry.id   AF-A0A556VBD2-F1
#
_cell.length_a   1.000
_cell.length_b   1.000
_cell.length_c   1.000
_cell.angle_alpha   90.00
_cell.angle_beta   90.00
_cell.angle_gamma   90.00
#
_symmetry.space_group_name_H-M   'P 1'
#
loop_
_entity.id
_entity.type
_entity.pdbx_description
1 polymer ?
#
loop_
_entity_poly.entity_id
_entity_poly.type
_entity_poly.pdbx_seq_one_letter_code
_entity_poly.pdbx_strand_id
1 'polypeptide(L)'
;MAAALCRGKHRLKPFCHSSLRLSSRCFTGKFDYDLVVIGGGSGGLACSKEAAQLGQNVAVLDYVEPSVKGTKWGIGGTCVNVGCIPKKLMHQAALLGTVLKKDAKKYGWQIGGPVTHDWCEDVALECAGFLTGIGLDTTVMVRSVALRGFDQQMSRLVTDYMEVYGTRFCWSCLPKMVEKLPSGLLQVTWTDTQSQRDHQDTFSSVLWAVGEDRAHAYILHIKVFHAFYKPLEFTVAERDASQCYIKVVCERAEPQRVLGLHFTGPNAGEVTQGFAVGFQCGFTYSQLCDTVGIHPTCAEELTKLHINKRSGLDATVTGC
;
A
#
# COMPACT_ATOMS: atom_id res chain seq x y z
N MET A 1 0.08 -4.70 -17.59
CA MET A 1 1.29 -4.59 -18.44
C MET A 1 0.98 -3.56 -19.51
N ALA A 2 1.75 -2.47 -19.61
CA ALA A 2 1.70 -1.58 -20.76
C ALA A 2 2.89 -1.93 -21.67
N ALA A 3 2.65 -2.10 -22.96
CA ALA A 3 3.72 -2.27 -23.95
C ALA A 3 3.81 -0.97 -24.76
N ALA A 4 4.94 -0.27 -24.64
CA ALA A 4 5.29 0.84 -25.51
C ALA A 4 6.25 0.32 -26.58
N LEU A 5 5.86 0.42 -27.85
CA LEU A 5 6.70 0.06 -28.98
C LEU A 5 7.23 1.36 -29.60
N CYS A 6 8.49 1.69 -29.31
CA CYS A 6 9.16 2.87 -29.87
C CYS A 6 10.32 2.43 -30.78
N ARG A 7 10.36 2.94 -32.02
CA ARG A 7 11.55 2.90 -32.88
C ARG A 7 11.73 4.24 -33.61
N GLY A 8 12.18 5.25 -32.87
CA GLY A 8 12.56 6.56 -33.40
C GLY A 8 14.07 6.74 -33.50
N LYS A 9 14.54 7.29 -34.62
CA LYS A 9 15.95 7.66 -34.89
C LYS A 9 16.35 8.90 -34.08
N HIS A 10 16.80 8.75 -32.84
CA HIS A 10 17.65 9.78 -32.23
C HIS A 10 19.12 9.44 -32.50
N ARG A 11 19.82 10.36 -33.18
CA ARG A 11 21.30 10.39 -33.22
C ARG A 11 21.82 10.58 -31.78
N LEU A 12 22.01 9.48 -31.06
CA LEU A 12 22.94 9.45 -29.93
C LEU A 12 24.35 9.57 -30.53
N LYS A 13 25.11 10.59 -30.10
CA LYS A 13 26.55 10.66 -30.41
C LYS A 13 27.22 9.40 -29.84
N PRO A 14 28.07 8.71 -30.60
CA PRO A 14 28.59 7.41 -30.18
C PRO A 14 29.65 7.57 -29.09
N PHE A 15 29.41 6.96 -27.93
CA PHE A 15 30.49 6.43 -27.11
C PHE A 15 30.84 5.04 -27.64
N CYS A 16 32.10 4.86 -28.02
CA CYS A 16 32.65 3.67 -28.66
C CYS A 16 32.87 2.56 -27.64
N HIS A 17 32.26 1.38 -27.80
CA HIS A 17 32.96 0.10 -28.07
C HIS A 17 32.07 -1.15 -27.94
N SER A 18 32.41 -2.12 -28.79
CA SER A 18 32.05 -3.55 -28.82
C SER A 18 30.71 -3.94 -29.47
N SER A 19 30.86 -4.74 -30.52
CA SER A 19 29.92 -5.08 -31.57
C SER A 19 29.05 -6.29 -31.21
N LEU A 20 27.76 -6.05 -30.97
CA LEU A 20 26.70 -7.02 -31.19
C LEU A 20 25.92 -6.58 -32.44
N ARG A 21 26.15 -7.25 -33.58
CA ARG A 21 25.36 -7.03 -34.80
C ARG A 21 23.97 -7.64 -34.61
N LEU A 22 23.05 -6.88 -34.02
CA LEU A 22 21.63 -7.13 -34.22
C LEU A 22 21.32 -6.83 -35.69
N SER A 23 20.80 -7.83 -36.40
CA SER A 23 20.18 -7.66 -37.72
C SER A 23 19.01 -6.68 -37.59
N SER A 24 19.27 -5.40 -37.83
CA SER A 24 18.23 -4.39 -37.95
C SER A 24 17.56 -4.56 -39.32
N ARG A 25 16.47 -5.32 -39.37
CA ARG A 25 15.52 -5.19 -40.48
C ARG A 25 15.02 -3.73 -40.48
N CYS A 26 15.55 -2.92 -41.41
CA CYS A 26 15.09 -1.57 -41.67
C CYS A 26 13.74 -1.71 -42.38
N PHE A 27 12.64 -1.55 -41.65
CA PHE A 27 11.33 -1.43 -42.27
C PHE A 27 11.24 -0.06 -42.93
N THR A 28 11.28 -0.03 -44.26
CA THR A 28 11.04 1.16 -45.07
C THR A 28 9.54 1.29 -45.32
N GLY A 29 8.83 2.01 -44.45
CA GLY A 29 7.41 2.33 -44.60
C GLY A 29 7.09 3.64 -43.88
N LYS A 30 6.15 4.41 -44.43
CA LYS A 30 5.58 5.60 -43.76
C LYS A 30 4.53 5.09 -42.77
N PHE A 31 4.68 5.40 -41.49
CA PHE A 31 3.72 5.03 -40.46
C PHE A 31 2.80 6.22 -40.16
N ASP A 32 1.56 5.96 -39.78
CA ASP A 32 0.59 7.01 -39.41
C ASP A 32 0.91 7.66 -38.06
N TYR A 33 1.59 6.92 -37.17
CA TYR A 33 1.97 7.36 -35.83
C TYR A 33 3.44 7.03 -35.54
N ASP A 34 4.10 7.90 -34.77
CA ASP A 34 5.46 7.73 -34.27
C ASP A 34 5.51 6.81 -33.03
N LEU A 35 4.41 6.77 -32.27
CA LEU A 35 4.23 5.92 -31.10
C LEU A 35 2.78 5.43 -31.02
N VAL A 36 2.59 4.12 -30.84
CA VAL A 36 1.31 3.53 -30.46
C VAL A 36 1.46 2.96 -29.06
N VAL A 37 0.61 3.42 -28.14
CA VAL A 37 0.55 2.93 -26.77
C VAL A 37 -0.69 2.06 -26.61
N ILE A 38 -0.48 0.80 -26.24
CA ILE A 38 -1.55 -0.16 -25.98
C ILE A 38 -1.72 -0.29 -24.46
N GLY A 39 -2.84 0.26 -23.98
CA GLY A 39 -3.22 0.37 -22.57
C GLY A 39 -3.21 1.82 -22.08
N GLY A 40 -4.40 2.41 -21.91
CA GLY A 40 -4.65 3.76 -21.39
C GLY A 40 -4.69 3.82 -19.85
N GLY A 41 -3.83 3.03 -19.18
CA GLY A 41 -3.61 3.13 -17.74
C GLY A 41 -2.56 4.17 -17.37
N SER A 42 -2.23 4.29 -16.07
CA SER A 42 -1.29 5.32 -15.56
C SER A 42 0.03 5.40 -16.34
N GLY A 43 0.68 4.26 -16.59
CA GLY A 43 1.94 4.23 -17.34
C GLY A 43 1.78 4.56 -18.83
N GLY A 44 0.69 4.12 -19.45
CA GLY A 44 0.44 4.36 -20.86
C GLY A 44 0.11 5.83 -21.14
N LEU A 45 -0.84 6.40 -20.39
CA LEU A 45 -1.22 7.81 -20.53
C LEU A 45 -0.05 8.75 -20.21
N ALA A 46 0.76 8.45 -19.20
CA ALA A 46 1.95 9.24 -18.89
C ALA A 46 2.95 9.22 -20.07
N CYS A 47 3.27 8.04 -20.59
CA CYS A 47 4.16 7.88 -21.74
C CYS A 47 3.63 8.63 -22.98
N SER A 48 2.34 8.50 -23.27
CA SER A 48 1.72 9.15 -24.43
C SER A 48 1.75 10.67 -24.33
N LYS A 49 1.47 11.23 -23.15
CA LYS A 49 1.48 12.68 -22.93
C LYS A 49 2.88 13.26 -23.10
N GLU A 50 3.90 12.63 -22.53
CA GLU A 50 5.29 13.06 -22.67
C GLU A 50 5.75 13.00 -24.13
N ALA A 51 5.44 11.90 -24.84
CA ALA A 51 5.78 11.76 -26.25
C ALA A 51 5.09 12.82 -27.13
N ALA A 52 3.81 13.12 -26.87
CA ALA A 52 3.07 14.17 -27.58
C ALA A 52 3.65 15.58 -27.32
N GLN A 53 4.09 15.87 -26.08
CA GLN A 53 4.75 17.13 -25.74
C GLN A 53 6.10 17.31 -26.46
N LEU A 54 6.76 16.21 -26.84
CA LEU A 54 7.95 16.19 -27.69
C LEU A 54 7.63 16.24 -29.19
N GLY A 55 6.37 16.53 -29.56
CA GLY A 55 5.91 16.69 -30.94
C GLY A 55 5.77 15.39 -31.72
N GLN A 56 5.76 14.24 -31.05
CA GLN A 56 5.52 12.95 -31.72
C GLN A 56 4.02 12.77 -32.01
N ASN A 57 3.69 12.13 -33.14
CA ASN A 57 2.32 11.71 -33.43
C ASN A 57 2.02 10.42 -32.66
N VAL A 58 1.16 10.51 -31.64
CA VAL A 58 0.91 9.40 -30.71
C VAL A 58 -0.54 8.92 -30.83
N ALA A 59 -0.72 7.59 -30.94
CA ALA A 59 -2.01 6.94 -30.75
C ALA A 59 -2.05 6.21 -29.39
N VAL A 60 -3.18 6.28 -28.71
CA VAL A 60 -3.43 5.53 -27.47
C VAL A 60 -4.65 4.65 -27.67
N LEU A 61 -4.48 3.35 -27.46
CA LEU A 61 -5.54 2.37 -27.56
C LEU A 61 -5.81 1.83 -26.15
N ASP A 62 -7.05 1.95 -25.68
CA ASP A 62 -7.46 1.41 -24.40
C ASP A 62 -8.72 0.57 -24.54
N TYR A 63 -8.76 -0.55 -23.82
CA TYR A 63 -9.91 -1.42 -23.78
C TYR A 63 -9.98 -2.11 -22.42
N VAL A 64 -11.18 -2.10 -21.84
CA VAL A 64 -11.47 -2.79 -20.58
C VAL A 64 -12.35 -3.99 -20.89
N GLU A 65 -11.77 -5.18 -20.71
CA GLU A 65 -12.51 -6.42 -20.72
C GLU A 65 -13.48 -6.44 -19.52
N PRO A 66 -14.78 -6.74 -19.74
CA PRO A 66 -15.74 -6.76 -18.64
C PRO A 66 -15.40 -7.84 -17.62
N SER A 67 -15.71 -7.58 -16.34
CA SER A 67 -15.62 -8.60 -15.29
C SER A 67 -16.58 -9.77 -15.55
N VAL A 68 -16.46 -10.85 -14.77
CA VAL A 68 -17.42 -11.98 -14.82
C VAL A 68 -18.87 -11.51 -14.56
N LYS A 69 -19.06 -10.43 -13.80
CA LYS A 69 -20.36 -9.80 -13.56
C LYS A 69 -20.74 -8.74 -14.62
N GLY A 70 -19.93 -8.56 -15.66
CA GLY A 70 -20.15 -7.57 -16.72
C GLY A 70 -19.68 -6.15 -16.41
N THR A 71 -19.04 -5.92 -15.27
CA THR A 71 -18.58 -4.57 -14.87
C THR A 71 -17.52 -4.05 -15.82
N LYS A 72 -17.67 -2.81 -16.28
CA LYS A 72 -16.69 -2.05 -17.09
C LYS A 72 -16.50 -0.65 -16.53
N TRP A 73 -15.43 0.00 -16.95
CA TRP A 73 -15.13 1.39 -16.60
C TRP A 73 -14.46 2.12 -17.78
N GLY A 74 -14.25 3.43 -17.63
CA GLY A 74 -13.67 4.28 -18.66
C GLY A 74 -12.13 4.23 -18.73
N ILE A 75 -11.54 5.17 -19.47
CA ILE A 75 -10.09 5.32 -19.59
C ILE A 75 -9.43 5.67 -18.24
N GLY A 76 -8.12 5.49 -18.12
CA GLY A 76 -7.34 5.78 -16.90
C GLY A 76 -6.82 4.52 -16.20
N GLY A 77 -7.28 3.34 -16.64
CA GLY A 77 -6.85 2.04 -16.14
C GLY A 77 -7.25 1.77 -14.69
N THR A 78 -6.57 0.80 -14.07
CA THR A 78 -6.91 0.26 -12.75
C THR A 78 -6.89 1.32 -11.65
N CYS A 79 -5.82 2.12 -11.55
CA CYS A 79 -5.64 3.02 -10.40
C CYS A 79 -6.74 4.09 -10.29
N VAL A 80 -7.19 4.62 -11.43
CA VAL A 80 -8.26 5.64 -11.50
C VAL A 80 -9.62 5.05 -11.17
N ASN A 81 -9.94 3.89 -11.76
CA ASN A 81 -11.32 3.40 -11.77
C ASN A 81 -11.62 2.37 -10.68
N VAL A 82 -10.68 1.48 -10.35
CA VAL A 82 -10.90 0.31 -9.48
C VAL A 82 -9.69 -0.01 -8.60
N GLY A 83 -8.88 1.00 -8.30
CA GLY A 83 -7.61 0.86 -7.62
C GLY A 83 -7.36 2.01 -6.65
N CYS A 84 -6.19 2.63 -6.73
CA CYS A 84 -5.71 3.59 -5.73
C CYS A 84 -6.70 4.73 -5.40
N ILE A 85 -7.35 5.31 -6.41
CA ILE A 85 -8.24 6.47 -6.25
C ILE A 85 -9.47 6.10 -5.42
N PRO A 86 -10.37 5.20 -5.88
CA PRO A 86 -11.53 4.82 -5.07
C PRO A 86 -11.08 4.25 -3.73
N LYS A 87 -10.04 3.40 -3.69
CA LYS A 87 -9.47 2.85 -2.44
C LYS A 87 -9.11 3.91 -1.40
N LYS A 88 -8.44 5.01 -1.79
CA LYS A 88 -8.03 6.06 -0.83
C LYS A 88 -9.24 6.86 -0.35
N LEU A 89 -10.24 7.07 -1.20
CA LEU A 89 -11.50 7.70 -0.83
C LEU A 89 -12.31 6.84 0.16
N MET A 90 -12.34 5.52 -0.03
CA MET A 90 -12.97 4.56 0.90
C MET A 90 -12.30 4.54 2.25
N HIS A 91 -10.97 4.50 2.22
CA HIS A 91 -10.18 4.61 3.43
C HIS A 91 -10.46 5.92 4.16
N GLN A 92 -10.55 7.05 3.45
CA GLN A 92 -10.90 8.34 4.04
C GLN A 92 -12.30 8.33 4.68
N ALA A 93 -13.30 7.70 4.07
CA ALA A 93 -14.63 7.56 4.66
C ALA A 93 -14.58 6.80 5.99
N ALA A 94 -13.79 5.73 6.08
CA ALA A 94 -13.56 5.01 7.34
C ALA A 94 -12.83 5.86 8.39
N LEU A 95 -11.83 6.65 7.99
CA LEU A 95 -11.14 7.59 8.90
C LEU A 95 -12.11 8.65 9.44
N LEU A 96 -12.94 9.24 8.57
CA LEU A 96 -13.97 10.22 8.97
C LEU A 96 -14.99 9.58 9.92
N GLY A 97 -15.44 8.36 9.63
CA GLY A 97 -16.31 7.60 10.52
C GLY A 97 -15.71 7.43 11.91
N THR A 98 -14.40 7.14 11.99
CA THR A 98 -13.69 7.03 13.27
C THR A 98 -13.64 8.38 14.00
N VAL A 99 -13.26 9.46 13.31
CA VAL A 99 -13.20 10.81 13.89
C VAL A 99 -14.56 11.23 14.44
N LEU A 100 -15.62 11.12 13.65
CA LEU A 100 -16.97 11.53 14.04
C LEU A 100 -17.51 10.68 15.21
N LYS A 101 -17.32 9.36 15.16
CA LYS A 101 -17.88 8.45 16.18
C LYS A 101 -17.10 8.44 17.49
N LYS A 102 -15.76 8.56 17.43
CA LYS A 102 -14.87 8.30 18.59
C LYS A 102 -14.14 9.54 19.10
N ASP A 103 -13.72 10.45 18.23
CA ASP A 103 -12.81 11.54 18.63
C ASP A 103 -13.55 12.86 18.86
N ALA A 104 -14.48 13.21 17.97
CA ALA A 104 -15.05 14.55 17.87
C ALA A 104 -15.64 15.03 19.20
N LYS A 105 -16.35 14.16 19.93
CA LYS A 105 -16.91 14.46 21.26
C LYS A 105 -15.85 14.79 22.29
N LYS A 106 -14.70 14.11 22.26
CA LYS A 106 -13.58 14.36 23.17
C LYS A 106 -12.89 15.70 22.88
N TYR A 107 -12.96 16.14 21.64
CA TYR A 107 -12.57 17.50 21.22
C TYR A 107 -13.68 18.55 21.41
N GLY A 108 -14.77 18.23 22.11
CA GLY A 108 -15.83 19.17 22.47
C GLY A 108 -16.95 19.35 21.44
N TRP A 109 -16.93 18.60 20.33
CA TRP A 109 -17.99 18.68 19.32
C TRP A 109 -19.25 17.95 19.76
N GLN A 110 -20.41 18.59 19.58
CA GLN A 110 -21.72 17.98 19.79
C GLN A 110 -22.27 17.46 18.47
N ILE A 111 -22.62 16.17 18.43
CA ILE A 111 -23.18 15.51 17.23
C ILE A 111 -24.63 15.14 17.52
N GLY A 112 -25.55 15.78 16.80
CA GLY A 112 -27.00 15.75 17.06
C GLY A 112 -27.75 14.46 16.69
N GLY A 113 -27.08 13.32 16.50
CA GLY A 113 -27.72 12.06 16.12
C GLY A 113 -26.73 10.90 15.89
N PRO A 114 -27.24 9.68 15.58
CA PRO A 114 -26.40 8.55 15.23
C PRO A 114 -25.67 8.81 13.90
N VAL A 115 -24.35 8.58 13.89
CA VAL A 115 -23.53 8.72 12.67
C VAL A 115 -23.56 7.40 11.92
N THR A 116 -24.35 7.33 10.85
CA THR A 116 -24.42 6.18 9.94
C THR A 116 -23.70 6.49 8.63
N HIS A 117 -23.17 5.45 7.99
CA HIS A 117 -22.54 5.54 6.68
C HIS A 117 -23.29 4.60 5.74
N ASP A 118 -23.77 5.11 4.61
CA ASP A 118 -24.49 4.32 3.62
C ASP A 118 -23.86 4.55 2.24
N TRP A 119 -23.22 3.51 1.71
CA TRP A 119 -22.79 3.43 0.32
C TRP A 119 -23.59 2.33 -0.35
N CYS A 120 -24.52 2.72 -1.21
CA CYS A 120 -25.15 1.79 -2.15
C CYS A 120 -24.13 1.40 -3.23
N GLU A 121 -23.75 0.12 -3.21
CA GLU A 121 -23.04 -0.66 -4.23
C GLU A 121 -21.49 -0.78 -4.20
N ASP A 122 -21.08 -2.06 -4.23
CA ASP A 122 -19.78 -2.72 -4.40
C ASP A 122 -18.57 -1.85 -4.75
N VAL A 123 -17.63 -1.71 -3.80
CA VAL A 123 -16.25 -1.34 -4.15
C VAL A 123 -15.23 -2.08 -3.28
N ALA A 124 -14.24 -2.67 -3.95
CA ALA A 124 -13.14 -3.40 -3.33
C ALA A 124 -11.78 -2.87 -3.81
N LEU A 125 -10.92 -2.45 -2.87
CA LEU A 125 -9.51 -2.89 -2.71
C LEU A 125 -8.84 -2.13 -1.54
N GLU A 126 -8.07 -2.85 -0.69
CA GLU A 126 -7.75 -2.60 0.76
C GLU A 126 -8.89 -2.89 1.75
N CYS A 127 -9.75 -3.84 1.40
CA CYS A 127 -11.12 -3.87 1.87
C CYS A 127 -11.31 -4.05 3.36
N ALA A 128 -10.63 -5.00 4.00
CA ALA A 128 -11.06 -5.42 5.32
C ALA A 128 -11.01 -4.31 6.39
N GLY A 129 -9.94 -3.51 6.37
CA GLY A 129 -9.77 -2.43 7.34
C GLY A 129 -10.82 -1.32 7.19
N PHE A 130 -11.06 -0.84 5.97
CA PHE A 130 -12.06 0.21 5.78
C PHE A 130 -13.50 -0.32 5.80
N LEU A 131 -13.78 -1.55 5.37
CA LEU A 131 -15.10 -2.18 5.50
C LEU A 131 -15.48 -2.28 6.98
N THR A 132 -14.55 -2.74 7.82
CA THR A 132 -14.72 -2.71 9.29
C THR A 132 -14.90 -1.28 9.80
N GLY A 133 -14.07 -0.33 9.31
CA GLY A 133 -14.11 1.06 9.74
C GLY A 133 -15.40 1.81 9.40
N ILE A 134 -16.07 1.47 8.28
CA ILE A 134 -17.40 2.00 7.95
C ILE A 134 -18.54 1.25 8.66
N GLY A 135 -18.24 0.14 9.34
CA GLY A 135 -19.15 -0.59 10.23
C GLY A 135 -19.64 -1.95 9.72
N LEU A 136 -18.99 -2.52 8.70
CA LEU A 136 -19.34 -3.85 8.18
C LEU A 136 -18.60 -4.95 8.94
N ASP A 137 -19.31 -6.03 9.25
CA ASP A 137 -18.72 -7.24 9.83
C ASP A 137 -17.83 -7.92 8.79
N THR A 138 -16.52 -7.88 9.02
CA THR A 138 -15.53 -8.26 8.01
C THR A 138 -14.56 -9.31 8.54
N THR A 139 -14.40 -10.38 7.77
CA THR A 139 -13.47 -11.47 8.05
C THR A 139 -12.41 -11.58 6.95
N VAL A 140 -11.14 -11.72 7.34
CA VAL A 140 -9.99 -11.92 6.44
C VAL A 140 -9.47 -13.34 6.59
N MET A 141 -9.42 -14.08 5.48
CA MET A 141 -8.82 -15.41 5.44
C MET A 141 -7.36 -15.31 4.98
N VAL A 142 -6.42 -15.76 5.81
CA VAL A 142 -4.98 -15.70 5.51
C VAL A 142 -4.41 -17.11 5.39
N ARG A 143 -3.85 -17.41 4.21
CA ARG A 143 -3.25 -18.73 3.93
C ARG A 143 -2.02 -19.05 4.78
N SER A 144 -1.14 -18.07 4.99
CA SER A 144 0.17 -18.32 5.62
C SER A 144 0.65 -17.13 6.45
N VAL A 145 1.10 -16.07 5.80
CA VAL A 145 1.50 -14.80 6.43
C VAL A 145 0.79 -13.65 5.74
N ALA A 146 0.48 -12.61 6.50
CA ALA A 146 -0.02 -11.36 5.94
C ALA A 146 1.13 -10.59 5.27
N LEU A 147 0.79 -9.82 4.22
CA LEU A 147 1.72 -8.93 3.49
C LEU A 147 3.08 -9.60 3.20
N ARG A 148 3.04 -10.78 2.58
CA ARG A 148 4.25 -11.47 2.13
C ARG A 148 5.07 -10.53 1.23
N GLY A 149 6.40 -10.54 1.38
CA GLY A 149 7.30 -9.57 0.75
C GLY A 149 7.56 -8.31 1.57
N PHE A 150 6.68 -7.96 2.52
CA PHE A 150 6.92 -6.87 3.47
C PHE A 150 7.61 -7.36 4.73
N ASP A 151 8.15 -6.39 5.48
CA ASP A 151 8.71 -6.65 6.79
C ASP A 151 7.64 -7.22 7.74
N GLN A 152 7.90 -8.43 8.24
CA GLN A 152 6.92 -9.22 8.98
C GLN A 152 6.65 -8.70 10.39
N GLN A 153 7.53 -7.89 10.98
CA GLN A 153 7.21 -7.18 12.22
C GLN A 153 6.15 -6.12 11.94
N MET A 154 6.33 -5.34 10.87
CA MET A 154 5.38 -4.27 10.51
C MET A 154 4.04 -4.87 10.09
N SER A 155 4.06 -5.99 9.35
CA SER A 155 2.81 -6.67 8.96
C SER A 155 2.00 -7.12 10.17
N ARG A 156 2.65 -7.60 11.24
CA ARG A 156 1.95 -8.02 12.47
C ARG A 156 1.31 -6.83 13.19
N LEU A 157 2.05 -5.73 13.35
CA LEU A 157 1.49 -4.50 13.94
C LEU A 157 0.22 -4.03 13.20
N VAL A 158 0.21 -4.13 11.87
CA VAL A 158 -0.96 -3.79 11.05
C VAL A 158 -2.12 -4.77 11.29
N THR A 159 -1.87 -6.08 11.31
CA THR A 159 -2.95 -7.06 11.51
C THR A 159 -3.49 -7.05 12.92
N ASP A 160 -2.62 -6.89 13.92
CA ASP A 160 -2.99 -6.79 15.33
C ASP A 160 -3.84 -5.53 15.57
N TYR A 161 -3.49 -4.40 14.93
CA TYR A 161 -4.34 -3.21 14.92
C TYR A 161 -5.72 -3.51 14.32
N MET A 162 -5.78 -4.19 13.17
CA MET A 162 -7.05 -4.52 12.52
C MET A 162 -7.93 -5.43 13.40
N GLU A 163 -7.33 -6.42 14.07
CA GLU A 163 -8.02 -7.33 15.00
C GLU A 163 -8.60 -6.58 16.20
N VAL A 164 -7.80 -5.74 16.86
CA VAL A 164 -8.24 -4.91 18.00
C VAL A 164 -9.41 -4.01 17.62
N TYR A 165 -9.48 -3.56 16.37
CA TYR A 165 -10.53 -2.69 15.85
C TYR A 165 -11.69 -3.43 15.17
N GLY A 166 -11.74 -4.77 15.29
CA GLY A 166 -12.91 -5.58 14.97
C GLY A 166 -12.84 -6.38 13.68
N THR A 167 -11.73 -6.35 12.92
CA THR A 167 -11.56 -7.24 11.78
C THR A 167 -11.29 -8.66 12.28
N ARG A 168 -12.08 -9.64 11.84
CA ARG A 168 -11.85 -11.05 12.20
C ARG A 168 -10.82 -11.67 11.27
N PHE A 169 -9.89 -12.49 11.79
CA PHE A 169 -8.92 -13.20 10.97
C PHE A 169 -9.06 -14.72 11.12
N CYS A 170 -9.10 -15.41 9.97
CA CYS A 170 -9.01 -16.86 9.86
C CYS A 170 -7.59 -17.19 9.36
N TRP A 171 -6.69 -17.47 10.31
CA TRP A 171 -5.28 -17.74 10.03
C TRP A 171 -5.05 -19.18 9.59
N SER A 172 -4.09 -19.38 8.69
CA SER A 172 -3.74 -20.70 8.14
C SER A 172 -4.94 -21.41 7.50
N CYS A 173 -5.85 -20.64 6.89
CA CYS A 173 -7.05 -21.16 6.27
C CYS A 173 -7.00 -21.09 4.74
N LEU A 174 -7.60 -22.08 4.07
CA LEU A 174 -7.76 -22.13 2.61
C LEU A 174 -9.23 -22.32 2.24
N PRO A 175 -9.80 -21.46 1.38
CA PRO A 175 -11.18 -21.61 0.94
C PRO A 175 -11.29 -22.85 0.04
N LYS A 176 -12.34 -23.63 0.28
CA LYS A 176 -12.64 -24.90 -0.41
C LYS A 176 -13.79 -24.73 -1.38
N MET A 177 -14.85 -24.02 -0.97
CA MET A 177 -16.07 -23.90 -1.75
C MET A 177 -16.86 -22.64 -1.36
N VAL A 178 -17.56 -22.05 -2.34
CA VAL A 178 -18.53 -20.96 -2.13
C VAL A 178 -19.82 -21.32 -2.83
N GLU A 179 -20.93 -21.36 -2.09
CA GLU A 179 -22.25 -21.74 -2.59
C GLU A 179 -23.24 -20.61 -2.34
N LYS A 180 -24.10 -20.29 -3.32
CA LYS A 180 -25.17 -19.31 -3.14
C LYS A 180 -26.40 -20.02 -2.57
N LEU A 181 -26.84 -19.59 -1.39
CA LEU A 181 -28.02 -20.12 -0.72
C LEU A 181 -29.31 -19.52 -1.30
N PRO A 182 -30.48 -20.17 -1.12
CA PRO A 182 -31.78 -19.62 -1.52
C PRO A 182 -32.11 -18.25 -0.88
N SER A 183 -31.52 -17.96 0.28
CA SER A 183 -31.63 -16.66 0.96
C SER A 183 -30.90 -15.52 0.24
N GLY A 184 -30.06 -15.82 -0.76
CA GLY A 184 -29.18 -14.87 -1.43
C GLY A 184 -27.80 -14.73 -0.80
N LEU A 185 -27.59 -15.27 0.41
CA LEU A 185 -26.28 -15.29 1.08
C LEU A 185 -25.33 -16.30 0.43
N LEU A 186 -24.03 -16.08 0.63
CA LEU A 186 -22.94 -16.95 0.17
C LEU A 186 -22.42 -17.77 1.35
N GLN A 187 -22.59 -19.08 1.27
CA GLN A 187 -21.99 -20.02 2.20
C GLN A 187 -20.56 -20.30 1.78
N VAL A 188 -19.58 -20.04 2.65
CA VAL A 188 -18.16 -20.28 2.38
C VAL A 188 -17.69 -21.43 3.26
N THR A 189 -17.09 -22.43 2.65
CA THR A 189 -16.44 -23.55 3.35
C THR A 189 -14.93 -23.44 3.18
N TRP A 190 -14.18 -23.60 4.25
CA TRP A 190 -12.71 -23.54 4.23
C TRP A 190 -12.10 -24.57 5.17
N THR A 191 -10.83 -24.88 4.93
CA THR A 191 -10.06 -25.83 5.73
C THR A 191 -8.99 -25.09 6.52
N ASP A 192 -8.91 -25.32 7.83
CA ASP A 192 -7.76 -24.97 8.64
C ASP A 192 -6.62 -25.95 8.32
N THR A 193 -5.52 -25.43 7.77
CA THR A 193 -4.37 -26.23 7.34
C THR A 193 -3.54 -26.77 8.49
N GLN A 194 -3.64 -26.21 9.69
CA GLN A 194 -2.98 -26.73 10.89
C GLN A 194 -3.79 -27.86 11.51
N SER A 195 -5.09 -27.64 11.73
CA SER A 195 -5.95 -28.64 12.39
C SER A 195 -6.55 -29.66 11.43
N GLN A 196 -6.47 -29.44 10.11
CA GLN A 196 -7.14 -30.22 9.06
C GLN A 196 -8.65 -30.33 9.25
N ARG A 197 -9.28 -29.30 9.85
CA ARG A 197 -10.73 -29.26 10.06
C ARG A 197 -11.37 -28.32 9.06
N ASP A 198 -12.54 -28.73 8.59
CA ASP A 198 -13.38 -27.88 7.75
C ASP A 198 -14.28 -27.00 8.64
N HIS A 199 -14.39 -25.74 8.24
CA HIS A 199 -15.22 -24.72 8.84
C HIS A 199 -16.15 -24.13 7.78
N GLN A 200 -17.27 -23.59 8.22
CA GLN A 200 -18.26 -22.98 7.33
C GLN A 200 -18.93 -21.80 8.03
N ASP A 201 -19.20 -20.75 7.25
CA ASP A 201 -19.96 -19.57 7.68
C ASP A 201 -20.63 -18.91 6.45
N THR A 202 -21.57 -18.00 6.69
CA THR A 202 -22.35 -17.32 5.66
C THR A 202 -22.01 -15.83 5.57
N PHE A 203 -21.89 -15.31 4.35
CA PHE A 203 -21.50 -13.94 4.06
C PHE A 203 -22.42 -13.32 3.01
N SER A 204 -22.65 -12.02 3.06
CA SER A 204 -23.38 -11.29 2.01
C SER A 204 -22.56 -11.14 0.73
N SER A 205 -21.24 -10.97 0.85
CA SER A 205 -20.29 -10.81 -0.24
C SER A 205 -18.96 -11.51 0.06
N VAL A 206 -18.33 -12.07 -0.96
CA VAL A 206 -16.99 -12.70 -0.87
C VAL A 206 -16.06 -12.01 -1.86
N LEU A 207 -14.89 -11.57 -1.38
CA LEU A 207 -13.87 -10.90 -2.18
C LEU A 207 -12.62 -11.77 -2.33
N TRP A 208 -12.17 -11.94 -3.57
CA TRP A 208 -10.93 -12.63 -3.91
C TRP A 208 -9.81 -11.64 -4.18
N ALA A 209 -8.82 -11.56 -3.29
CA ALA A 209 -7.64 -10.69 -3.41
C ALA A 209 -6.33 -11.51 -3.31
N VAL A 210 -6.15 -12.46 -4.23
CA VAL A 210 -4.98 -13.35 -4.28
C VAL A 210 -4.05 -12.94 -5.43
N GLY A 211 -2.80 -12.62 -5.12
CA GLY A 211 -1.77 -12.21 -6.09
C GLY A 211 -0.52 -13.11 -6.04
N GLU A 212 0.33 -13.02 -7.06
CA GLU A 212 1.62 -13.74 -7.15
C GLU A 212 2.79 -12.89 -6.68
N ASP A 213 3.77 -13.54 -6.02
CA ASP A 213 4.89 -12.89 -5.33
C ASP A 213 6.26 -13.19 -5.96
N ARG A 214 7.19 -12.25 -5.76
CA ARG A 214 8.63 -12.41 -6.05
C ARG A 214 9.47 -12.34 -4.78
N ALA A 215 10.54 -13.14 -4.75
CA ALA A 215 11.37 -13.39 -3.58
C ALA A 215 12.39 -12.27 -3.27
N HIS A 216 12.79 -12.17 -2.00
CA HIS A 216 13.74 -11.18 -1.47
C HIS A 216 15.07 -11.82 -1.05
N ALA A 217 16.14 -11.01 -1.10
CA ALA A 217 17.50 -11.34 -0.69
C ALA A 217 17.76 -11.01 0.79
N TYR A 218 18.69 -11.73 1.42
CA TYR A 218 19.11 -11.53 2.81
C TYR A 218 20.35 -10.61 2.91
N ILE A 219 20.35 -9.66 3.84
CA ILE A 219 21.51 -8.83 4.20
C ILE A 219 21.89 -9.12 5.65
N LEU A 220 23.11 -9.63 5.89
CA LEU A 220 23.53 -10.15 7.21
C LEU A 220 24.20 -9.10 8.13
N HIS A 221 24.38 -7.85 7.69
CA HIS A 221 25.16 -6.83 8.43
C HIS A 221 24.44 -5.49 8.65
N ILE A 222 23.35 -5.51 9.44
CA ILE A 222 22.53 -4.31 9.73
C ILE A 222 22.47 -3.92 11.22
N LYS A 223 22.21 -2.63 11.46
CA LYS A 223 21.72 -2.04 12.72
C LYS A 223 20.26 -1.61 12.52
N VAL A 224 19.46 -1.72 13.58
CA VAL A 224 18.03 -1.33 13.54
C VAL A 224 17.73 -0.43 14.73
N PHE A 225 17.36 0.82 14.45
CA PHE A 225 16.89 1.78 15.43
C PHE A 225 15.36 1.82 15.41
N HIS A 226 14.72 1.93 16.57
CA HIS A 226 13.27 1.85 16.66
C HIS A 226 12.69 2.55 17.89
N ALA A 227 11.42 2.92 17.79
CA ALA A 227 10.64 3.49 18.88
C ALA A 227 9.14 3.27 18.64
N PHE A 228 8.38 3.13 19.73
CA PHE A 228 6.95 3.42 19.74
C PHE A 228 6.72 4.89 20.02
N TYR A 229 5.67 5.48 19.48
CA TYR A 229 5.35 6.89 19.68
C TYR A 229 3.85 7.10 19.77
N LYS A 230 3.42 8.24 20.31
CA LYS A 230 2.00 8.60 20.37
C LYS A 230 1.76 9.90 19.60
N PRO A 231 0.95 9.89 18.52
CA PRO A 231 0.51 11.11 17.87
C PRO A 231 -0.15 12.06 18.88
N LEU A 232 0.14 13.36 18.79
CA LEU A 232 -0.42 14.35 19.71
C LEU A 232 -1.95 14.39 19.63
N GLU A 233 -2.51 14.16 18.44
CA GLU A 233 -3.95 14.11 18.20
C GLU A 233 -4.62 12.93 18.94
N PHE A 234 -3.85 11.90 19.28
CA PHE A 234 -4.36 10.73 19.99
C PHE A 234 -4.47 10.96 21.50
N THR A 235 -3.86 12.03 22.03
CA THR A 235 -3.86 12.32 23.47
C THR A 235 -5.25 12.77 23.93
N VAL A 236 -5.82 13.80 23.29
CA VAL A 236 -7.19 14.27 23.59
C VAL A 236 -8.24 13.25 23.15
N ALA A 237 -8.01 12.55 22.03
CA ALA A 237 -8.88 11.46 21.60
C ALA A 237 -8.79 10.21 22.50
N GLU A 238 -7.81 10.15 23.40
CA GLU A 238 -7.42 9.00 24.21
C GLU A 238 -7.38 7.70 23.37
N ARG A 239 -6.82 7.80 22.17
CA ARG A 239 -6.64 6.65 21.30
C ARG A 239 -5.47 5.81 21.79
N ASP A 240 -5.60 4.50 21.62
CA ASP A 240 -4.47 3.60 21.75
C ASP A 240 -3.43 3.91 20.66
N ALA A 241 -2.16 3.91 21.07
CA ALA A 241 -1.02 4.18 20.22
C ALA A 241 0.01 3.04 20.22
N SER A 242 -0.36 1.87 20.78
CA SER A 242 0.52 0.69 20.83
C SER A 242 1.02 0.22 19.46
N GLN A 243 0.31 0.58 18.40
CA GLN A 243 0.62 0.22 17.01
C GLN A 243 1.32 1.35 16.24
N CYS A 244 1.52 2.51 16.87
CA CYS A 244 2.30 3.61 16.32
C CYS A 244 3.79 3.34 16.58
N TYR A 245 4.45 2.79 15.57
CA TYR A 245 5.82 2.33 15.66
C TYR A 245 6.64 2.78 14.44
N ILE A 246 7.91 3.07 14.69
CA ILE A 246 8.88 3.44 13.66
C ILE A 246 10.15 2.58 13.79
N LYS A 247 10.78 2.30 12.66
CA LYS A 247 12.14 1.78 12.64
C LYS A 247 12.94 2.24 11.43
N VAL A 248 14.24 2.36 11.65
CA VAL A 248 15.24 2.66 10.64
C VAL A 248 16.26 1.53 10.63
N VAL A 249 16.49 0.96 9.45
CA VAL A 249 17.47 -0.08 9.19
C VAL A 249 18.64 0.56 8.47
N CYS A 250 19.84 0.44 9.02
CA CYS A 250 21.04 0.99 8.40
C CYS A 250 22.17 -0.04 8.37
N GLU A 251 23.17 0.22 7.53
CA GLU A 251 24.42 -0.52 7.54
C GLU A 251 25.08 -0.44 8.92
N ARG A 252 25.76 -1.52 9.31
CA ARG A 252 26.49 -1.55 10.58
C ARG A 252 27.78 -0.73 10.50
N ALA A 253 28.48 -0.85 9.37
CA ALA A 253 29.73 -0.16 9.09
C ALA A 253 29.47 1.32 8.78
N GLU A 254 30.48 2.15 9.03
CA GLU A 254 30.46 3.53 8.56
C GLU A 254 30.41 3.57 7.03
N PRO A 255 29.63 4.49 6.43
CA PRO A 255 29.01 5.67 7.05
C PRO A 255 27.58 5.44 7.58
N GLN A 256 27.17 4.20 7.85
CA GLN A 256 25.83 3.83 8.32
C GLN A 256 24.71 4.32 7.39
N ARG A 257 24.82 4.01 6.10
CA ARG A 257 23.78 4.32 5.11
C ARG A 257 22.45 3.73 5.55
N VAL A 258 21.37 4.49 5.41
CA VAL A 258 20.02 4.00 5.67
C VAL A 258 19.57 3.11 4.51
N LEU A 259 19.19 1.87 4.84
CA LEU A 259 18.78 0.82 3.92
C LEU A 259 17.26 0.64 3.88
N GLY A 260 16.58 0.97 4.98
CA GLY A 260 15.13 0.86 5.07
C GLY A 260 14.57 1.74 6.17
N LEU A 261 13.35 2.22 5.95
CA LEU A 261 12.57 2.99 6.93
C LEU A 261 11.18 2.39 6.92
N HIS A 262 10.65 2.14 8.12
CA HIS A 262 9.30 1.64 8.28
C HIS A 262 8.57 2.51 9.29
N PHE A 263 7.33 2.84 8.95
CA PHE A 263 6.49 3.74 9.71
C PHE A 263 5.07 3.17 9.76
N THR A 264 4.53 3.07 10.97
CA THR A 264 3.12 2.71 11.23
C THR A 264 2.49 3.81 12.06
N GLY A 265 1.35 4.33 11.61
CA GLY A 265 0.62 5.42 12.24
C GLY A 265 -0.03 6.36 11.22
N PRO A 266 -0.61 7.48 11.67
CA PRO A 266 -1.36 8.39 10.82
C PRO A 266 -0.45 9.03 9.76
N ASN A 267 -1.02 9.29 8.58
CA ASN A 267 -0.34 9.99 7.48
C ASN A 267 0.99 9.37 7.02
N ALA A 268 1.15 8.05 7.19
CA ALA A 268 2.38 7.32 6.87
C ALA A 268 2.92 7.58 5.46
N GLY A 269 2.03 7.75 4.47
CA GLY A 269 2.42 8.09 3.09
C GLY A 269 3.09 9.46 3.00
N GLU A 270 2.52 10.47 3.66
CA GLU A 270 3.05 11.85 3.65
C GLU A 270 4.41 11.92 4.35
N VAL A 271 4.55 11.22 5.48
CA VAL A 271 5.83 11.11 6.20
C VAL A 271 6.89 10.43 5.32
N THR A 272 6.56 9.25 4.78
CA THR A 272 7.54 8.42 4.06
C THR A 272 7.99 9.04 2.74
N GLN A 273 7.12 9.81 2.06
CA GLN A 273 7.42 10.44 0.78
C GLN A 273 8.65 11.37 0.84
N GLY A 274 8.81 12.15 1.93
CA GLY A 274 9.97 13.02 2.11
C GLY A 274 11.27 12.23 2.27
N PHE A 275 11.26 11.18 3.10
CA PHE A 275 12.43 10.33 3.33
C PHE A 275 12.81 9.49 2.09
N ALA A 276 11.86 9.18 1.21
CA ALA A 276 12.13 8.50 -0.06
C ALA A 276 13.17 9.23 -0.93
N VAL A 277 13.17 10.58 -0.90
CA VAL A 277 14.22 11.39 -1.56
C VAL A 277 15.58 11.17 -0.89
N GLY A 278 15.61 11.14 0.45
CA GLY A 278 16.82 10.83 1.21
C GLY A 278 17.46 9.50 0.80
N PHE A 279 16.66 8.46 0.55
CA PHE A 279 17.16 7.17 0.03
C PHE A 279 17.84 7.30 -1.33
N GLN A 280 17.28 8.09 -2.25
CA GLN A 280 17.90 8.36 -3.55
C GLN A 280 19.23 9.10 -3.41
N CYS A 281 19.36 9.96 -2.39
CA CYS A 281 20.59 10.66 -2.05
C CYS A 281 21.58 9.82 -1.22
N GLY A 282 21.21 8.60 -0.80
CA GLY A 282 22.07 7.74 0.01
C GLY A 282 22.35 8.26 1.42
N PHE A 283 21.38 8.93 2.04
CA PHE A 283 21.53 9.52 3.38
C PHE A 283 21.92 8.49 4.47
N THR A 284 22.58 9.00 5.50
CA THR A 284 23.10 8.21 6.62
C THR A 284 22.27 8.37 7.89
N TYR A 285 22.45 7.44 8.83
CA TYR A 285 21.82 7.54 10.15
C TYR A 285 22.24 8.83 10.89
N SER A 286 23.51 9.24 10.82
CA SER A 286 23.96 10.51 11.43
C SER A 286 23.19 11.70 10.86
N GLN A 287 23.09 11.80 9.53
CA GLN A 287 22.35 12.89 8.88
C GLN A 287 20.88 12.91 9.29
N LEU A 288 20.26 11.75 9.50
CA LEU A 288 18.90 11.65 10.01
C LEU A 288 18.79 12.22 11.44
N CYS A 289 19.70 11.87 12.34
CA CYS A 289 19.71 12.36 13.72
C CYS A 289 20.09 13.85 13.83
N ASP A 290 20.97 14.33 12.95
CA ASP A 290 21.39 15.73 12.90
C ASP A 290 20.30 16.65 12.32
N THR A 291 19.24 16.07 11.73
CA THR A 291 18.09 16.81 11.20
C THR A 291 17.18 17.28 12.33
N VAL A 292 16.91 18.58 12.38
CA VAL A 292 15.99 19.17 13.36
C VAL A 292 14.56 18.76 13.05
N GLY A 293 13.87 18.20 14.04
CA GLY A 293 12.47 17.80 13.93
C GLY A 293 11.52 19.01 13.90
N ILE A 294 10.41 18.87 13.18
CA ILE A 294 9.30 19.84 13.18
C ILE A 294 8.31 19.44 14.28
N HIS A 295 8.07 20.31 15.25
CA HIS A 295 7.26 19.97 16.43
C HIS A 295 5.93 20.76 16.49
N PRO A 296 4.80 20.13 16.85
CA PRO A 296 4.59 18.70 17.10
C PRO A 296 4.20 17.96 15.82
N THR A 297 4.98 16.93 15.42
CA THR A 297 4.62 16.07 14.28
C THR A 297 4.97 14.60 14.53
N CYS A 298 4.24 13.67 13.91
CA CYS A 298 4.63 12.25 13.98
C CYS A 298 5.98 11.97 13.28
N ALA A 299 6.35 12.79 12.29
CA ALA A 299 7.56 12.62 11.49
C ALA A 299 8.84 12.93 12.28
N GLU A 300 8.77 13.83 13.26
CA GLU A 300 9.93 14.22 14.07
C GLU A 300 10.52 13.04 14.87
N GLU A 301 9.71 12.03 15.18
CA GLU A 301 10.16 10.85 15.94
C GLU A 301 11.25 10.07 15.21
N LEU A 302 11.32 10.16 13.88
CA LEU A 302 12.39 9.56 13.09
C LEU A 302 13.76 10.19 13.34
N THR A 303 13.82 11.47 13.72
CA THR A 303 15.10 12.15 14.03
C THR A 303 15.56 11.90 15.47
N LYS A 304 14.67 11.41 16.34
CA LYS A 304 14.95 11.10 17.76
C LYS A 304 15.33 9.64 18.04
N LEU A 305 15.39 8.81 16.99
CA LEU A 305 15.66 7.38 17.10
C LEU A 305 17.07 7.09 17.60
N HIS A 306 17.21 6.61 18.83
CA HIS A 306 18.51 6.24 19.44
C HIS A 306 18.55 4.80 19.98
N ILE A 307 17.39 4.19 20.24
CA ILE A 307 17.30 2.83 20.77
C ILE A 307 17.61 1.82 19.67
N ASN A 308 18.68 1.05 19.84
CA ASN A 308 19.07 -0.01 18.94
C ASN A 308 18.44 -1.33 19.39
N LYS A 309 17.77 -2.06 18.51
CA LYS A 309 17.18 -3.38 18.81
C LYS A 309 18.15 -4.36 19.48
N ARG A 310 19.44 -4.34 19.10
CA ARG A 310 20.46 -5.25 19.67
C ARG A 310 20.82 -4.90 21.12
N SER A 311 20.49 -3.70 21.60
CA SER A 311 20.73 -3.30 22.98
C SER A 311 19.79 -4.01 23.97
N GLY A 312 18.65 -4.52 23.49
CA GLY A 312 17.61 -5.13 24.34
C GLY A 312 16.82 -4.12 25.19
N LEU A 313 17.09 -2.82 25.06
CA LEU A 313 16.33 -1.77 25.73
C LEU A 313 14.89 -1.69 25.21
N ASP A 314 13.97 -1.30 26.07
CA ASP A 314 12.57 -1.09 25.72
C ASP A 314 12.45 0.12 24.78
N ALA A 315 11.77 -0.08 23.64
CA ALA A 315 11.55 0.94 22.63
C ALA A 315 10.30 1.79 22.88
N THR A 316 9.57 1.51 23.96
CA THR A 316 8.43 2.30 24.39
C THR A 316 8.93 3.67 24.84
N VAL A 317 8.58 4.73 24.10
CA VAL A 317 8.89 6.09 24.52
C VAL A 317 8.02 6.39 25.75
N THR A 318 8.65 6.45 26.92
CA THR A 318 8.05 7.04 28.11
C THR A 318 7.91 8.53 27.85
N GLY A 319 6.72 8.96 27.42
CA GLY A 319 6.41 10.38 27.27
C GLY A 319 6.59 11.14 28.59
N CYS A 320 6.75 12.46 28.49
CA CYS A 320 6.54 13.38 29.61
C CYS A 320 5.05 13.50 29.91
#